data_AF-A0A310SYP0-F1
#
_entry.id   AF-A0A310SYP0-F1
#
_cell.length_a   1.000
_cell.length_b   1.000
_cell.length_c   1.000
_cell.angle_alpha   90.00
_cell.angle_beta   90.00
_cell.angle_gamma   90.00
#
_symmetry.space_group_name_H-M   'P 1'
#
loop_
_entity.id
_entity.type
_entity.pdbx_description
1 polymer ?
#
loop_
_entity_poly.entity_id
_entity_poly.type
_entity_poly.pdbx_seq_one_letter_code
_entity_poly.pdbx_strand_id
1 'polypeptide(L)'
;MEEQEAHFGHTLLFYFRKGKNASQARKKLCAVYGNEALKERQCQNWFAKFHSGDLSLKNAQQSGRPVEVDETHIKAIIDSDRHSTTREIAEKLNVSHTCIQKKLKQLGYVKKLDLWIPRQLKEIHLTQRISICDSLLKRNEIDRFLKRLITGDEKRIVYNNVNRKRSWMMQDEPAQTTPKSEMHQKLLYFPSYLKSAIT
;
A
#
# COMPACT_ATOMS: atom_id res chain seq x y z
N MET A 1 28.20 11.32 4.13
CA MET A 1 28.07 12.58 4.92
C MET A 1 27.51 12.33 6.31
N GLU A 2 26.43 11.56 6.49
CA GLU A 2 25.86 11.25 7.82
C GLU A 2 26.85 10.55 8.79
N GLU A 3 27.69 9.64 8.29
CA GLU A 3 28.66 8.92 9.13
C GLU A 3 29.75 9.84 9.74
N GLN A 4 30.17 10.87 9.01
CA GLN A 4 31.15 11.85 9.50
C GLN A 4 30.54 12.79 10.55
N GLU A 5 29.28 13.17 10.38
CA GLU A 5 28.58 14.05 11.32
C GLU A 5 28.28 13.34 12.66
N ALA A 6 27.91 12.05 12.60
CA ALA A 6 27.74 11.21 13.78
C ALA A 6 29.08 11.02 14.54
N HIS A 7 30.19 10.82 13.82
CA HIS A 7 31.54 10.70 14.41
C HIS A 7 31.96 11.94 15.19
N PHE A 8 31.71 13.13 14.64
CA PHE A 8 31.96 14.38 15.34
C PHE A 8 31.06 14.56 16.56
N GLY A 9 29.78 14.18 16.46
CA GLY A 9 28.86 14.16 17.60
C GLY A 9 29.38 13.32 18.78
N HIS A 10 29.85 12.10 18.52
CA HIS A 10 30.45 11.23 19.55
C HIS A 10 31.68 11.86 20.20
N THR A 11 32.56 12.43 19.37
CA THR A 11 33.80 13.07 19.84
C THR A 11 33.50 14.31 20.70
N LEU A 12 32.51 15.11 20.33
CA LEU A 12 32.07 16.28 21.11
C LEU A 12 31.44 15.86 22.44
N LEU A 13 30.62 14.81 22.45
CA LEU A 13 30.01 14.26 23.67
C LEU A 13 31.08 13.75 24.65
N PHE A 14 32.14 13.11 24.14
CA PHE A 14 33.28 12.70 24.96
C PHE A 14 33.97 13.90 25.63
N TYR A 15 34.22 14.99 24.90
CA TYR A 15 34.84 16.19 25.48
C TYR A 15 33.93 16.93 26.46
N PHE A 16 32.62 16.94 26.20
CA PHE A 16 31.62 17.45 27.13
C PHE A 16 31.67 16.70 28.47
N ARG A 17 31.68 15.36 28.44
CA ARG A 17 31.82 14.53 29.65
C ARG A 17 33.15 14.73 30.38
N LYS A 18 34.21 15.11 29.67
CA LYS A 18 35.51 15.50 30.27
C LYS A 18 35.53 16.92 30.85
N GLY A 19 34.41 17.63 30.88
CA GLY A 19 34.30 18.98 31.43
C GLY A 19 35.01 20.05 30.59
N LYS A 20 35.24 19.78 29.29
CA LYS A 20 35.80 20.79 28.37
C LYS A 20 34.68 21.63 27.79
N ASN A 21 34.97 22.89 27.45
CA ASN A 21 34.01 23.76 26.77
C ASN A 21 34.04 23.56 25.24
N ALA A 22 33.01 24.06 24.54
CA ALA A 22 32.86 23.90 23.09
C ALA A 22 34.07 24.39 22.28
N SER A 23 34.68 25.50 22.69
CA SER A 23 35.86 26.07 22.00
C SER A 23 37.09 25.16 22.16
N GLN A 24 37.33 24.62 23.36
CA GLN A 24 38.41 23.67 23.63
C GLN A 24 38.22 22.37 22.88
N ALA A 25 36.99 21.84 22.83
CA ALA A 25 36.67 20.63 22.09
C ALA A 25 36.90 20.81 20.59
N ARG A 26 36.43 21.93 20.01
CA ARG A 26 36.66 22.28 18.60
C ARG A 26 38.15 22.39 18.27
N LYS A 27 38.94 23.10 19.08
CA LYS A 27 40.39 23.25 18.84
C LYS A 27 41.08 21.88 18.76
N LYS A 28 40.73 20.95 19.66
CA LYS A 28 41.28 19.58 19.64
C LYS A 28 40.81 18.78 18.43
N LEU A 29 39.56 18.94 18.03
CA LEU A 29 39.03 18.31 16.82
C LEU A 29 39.72 18.85 15.55
N CYS A 30 39.84 20.18 15.42
CA CYS A 30 40.51 20.81 14.27
C CYS A 30 42.00 20.49 14.20
N ALA A 31 42.66 20.24 15.34
CA ALA A 31 44.06 19.80 15.35
C ALA A 31 44.25 18.40 14.73
N VAL A 32 43.24 17.53 14.79
CA VAL A 32 43.31 16.16 14.26
C VAL A 32 42.75 16.07 12.84
N TYR A 33 41.64 16.76 12.56
CA TYR A 33 40.89 16.62 11.31
C TYR A 33 40.97 17.85 10.38
N GLY A 34 41.70 18.89 10.78
CA GLY A 34 41.83 20.14 10.02
C GLY A 34 40.80 21.21 10.38
N ASN A 35 41.08 22.46 10.01
CA ASN A 35 40.26 23.63 10.37
C ASN A 35 38.85 23.61 9.76
N GLU A 36 38.63 22.86 8.67
CA GLU A 36 37.32 22.74 8.01
C GLU A 36 36.43 21.63 8.59
N ALA A 37 36.94 20.84 9.54
CA ALA A 37 36.24 19.66 10.06
C ALA A 37 34.90 19.99 10.77
N LEU A 38 34.83 21.13 11.46
CA LEU A 38 33.60 21.55 12.16
C LEU A 38 33.50 23.06 12.32
N LYS A 39 32.34 23.64 11.95
CA LYS A 39 32.07 25.07 12.17
C LYS A 39 31.84 25.35 13.65
N GLU A 40 32.22 26.55 14.09
CA GLU A 40 32.05 26.98 15.48
C GLU A 40 30.62 26.82 16.00
N ARG A 41 29.67 27.28 15.19
CA ARG A 41 28.24 27.25 15.48
C ARG A 41 27.70 25.83 15.63
N GLN A 42 28.22 24.87 14.86
CA GLN A 42 27.85 23.46 15.01
C GLN A 42 28.34 22.92 16.36
N CYS A 43 29.57 23.23 16.76
CA CYS A 43 30.11 22.83 18.06
C CYS A 43 29.28 23.41 19.22
N GLN A 44 28.94 24.69 19.15
CA GLN A 44 28.13 25.38 20.16
C GLN A 44 26.73 24.77 20.26
N ASN A 45 26.07 24.48 19.13
CA ASN A 45 24.75 23.85 19.11
C ASN A 45 24.77 22.46 19.77
N TRP A 46 25.80 21.65 19.51
CA TRP A 46 25.97 20.35 20.17
C TRP A 46 26.12 20.50 21.68
N PHE A 47 26.97 21.43 22.13
CA PHE A 47 27.17 21.67 23.56
C PHE A 47 25.91 22.21 24.25
N ALA A 48 25.16 23.11 23.60
CA ALA A 48 23.88 23.58 24.10
C ALA A 48 22.87 22.42 24.26
N LYS A 49 22.80 21.52 23.26
CA LYS A 49 21.97 20.31 23.30
C LYS A 49 22.37 19.37 24.46
N PHE A 50 23.66 19.19 24.70
CA PHE A 50 24.15 18.38 25.82
C PHE A 50 23.86 19.03 27.18
N HIS A 51 23.97 20.35 27.29
CA HIS A 51 23.60 21.09 28.49
C HIS A 51 22.10 21.03 28.80
N SER A 52 21.23 20.92 27.78
CA SER A 52 19.79 20.69 27.97
C SER A 52 19.43 19.24 28.31
N GLY A 53 20.41 18.36 28.52
CA GLY A 53 20.21 16.95 28.91
C GLY A 53 19.96 15.98 27.75
N ASP A 54 19.92 16.47 26.51
CA ASP A 54 19.74 15.62 25.32
C ASP A 54 21.10 15.17 24.77
N LEU A 55 21.48 13.93 25.08
CA LEU A 55 22.72 13.31 24.61
C LEU A 55 22.55 12.54 23.28
N SER A 56 21.40 12.68 22.60
CA SER A 56 21.15 11.99 21.34
C SER A 56 22.09 12.51 20.25
N LEU A 57 22.79 11.60 19.58
CA LEU A 57 23.73 11.91 18.50
C LEU A 57 23.08 11.89 17.11
N LYS A 58 21.78 11.53 17.06
CA LYS A 58 20.99 11.65 15.85
C LYS A 58 20.49 13.10 15.76
N ASN A 59 20.57 13.66 14.56
CA ASN A 59 19.82 14.87 14.26
C ASN A 59 18.34 14.58 14.52
N ALA A 60 17.63 15.54 15.12
CA ALA A 60 16.18 15.45 15.19
C ALA A 60 15.68 15.23 13.77
N GLN A 61 14.74 14.29 13.61
CA GLN A 61 14.16 13.99 12.31
C GLN A 61 13.62 15.32 11.78
N GLN A 62 14.27 15.87 10.75
CA GLN A 62 13.84 17.13 10.19
C GLN A 62 12.40 16.91 9.74
N SER A 63 11.46 17.59 10.39
CA SER A 63 10.10 17.68 9.89
C SER A 63 10.21 18.40 8.56
N GLY A 64 10.30 17.63 7.46
CA GLY A 64 10.17 18.17 6.12
C GLY A 64 8.87 18.97 6.03
N ARG A 65 8.75 19.82 5.01
CA ARG A 65 7.54 20.63 4.81
C ARG A 65 6.29 19.74 4.91
N PRO A 66 5.42 19.94 5.91
CA PRO A 66 4.15 19.24 5.98
C PRO A 66 3.35 19.63 4.75
N VAL A 67 2.96 18.67 3.91
CA VAL A 67 1.88 18.94 2.97
C VAL A 67 0.61 18.75 3.76
N GLU A 68 0.02 19.86 4.16
CA GLU A 68 -1.22 19.97 4.91
C GLU A 68 -2.40 19.58 4.01
N VAL A 69 -2.42 18.33 3.53
CA VAL A 69 -3.61 17.76 2.91
C VAL A 69 -4.43 17.14 4.01
N ASP A 70 -5.62 17.69 4.21
CA ASP A 70 -6.55 17.19 5.21
C ASP A 70 -6.98 15.76 4.88
N GLU A 71 -6.57 14.83 5.75
CA GLU A 71 -6.91 13.42 5.65
C GLU A 71 -8.41 13.16 5.71
N THR A 72 -9.14 14.00 6.45
CA THR A 72 -10.59 13.85 6.62
C THR A 72 -11.31 14.07 5.30
N HIS A 73 -10.90 15.08 4.54
CA HIS A 73 -11.44 15.36 3.22
C HIS A 73 -11.11 14.26 2.20
N ILE A 74 -9.89 13.71 2.23
CA ILE A 74 -9.53 12.56 1.38
C ILE A 74 -10.45 11.37 1.69
N LYS A 75 -10.65 11.03 2.97
CA LYS A 75 -11.50 9.91 3.37
C LYS A 75 -12.95 10.13 2.95
N ALA A 76 -13.49 11.33 3.16
CA ALA A 76 -14.85 11.66 2.73
C ALA A 76 -15.06 11.50 1.22
N ILE A 77 -14.09 11.91 0.39
CA ILE A 77 -14.17 11.71 -1.06
C ILE A 77 -14.19 10.20 -1.39
N ILE A 78 -13.31 9.41 -0.79
CA ILE A 78 -13.25 7.95 -1.03
C ILE A 78 -14.52 7.24 -0.55
N ASP A 79 -15.08 7.65 0.58
CA ASP A 79 -16.30 7.05 1.12
C ASP A 79 -17.52 7.37 0.25
N SER A 80 -17.55 8.54 -0.37
CA SER A 80 -18.59 8.90 -1.35
C SER A 80 -18.43 8.18 -2.69
N ASP A 81 -17.20 8.06 -3.18
CA ASP A 81 -16.88 7.34 -4.42
C ASP A 81 -15.53 6.63 -4.31
N ARG A 82 -15.60 5.30 -4.17
CA ARG A 82 -14.43 4.43 -4.06
C ARG A 82 -13.66 4.25 -5.37
N HIS A 83 -14.23 4.68 -6.50
CA HIS A 83 -13.60 4.58 -7.83
C HIS A 83 -12.90 5.87 -8.27
N SER A 84 -13.01 6.94 -7.48
CA SER A 84 -12.37 8.23 -7.76
C SER A 84 -10.86 8.06 -8.00
N THR A 85 -10.36 8.63 -9.10
CA THR A 85 -8.94 8.53 -9.43
C THR A 85 -8.10 9.47 -8.57
N THR A 86 -6.80 9.20 -8.43
CA THR A 86 -5.89 10.09 -7.69
C THR A 86 -5.82 11.50 -8.30
N ARG A 87 -6.15 11.65 -9.59
CA ARG A 87 -6.21 12.94 -10.28
C ARG A 87 -7.50 13.69 -9.94
N GLU A 88 -8.64 13.02 -9.97
CA GLU A 88 -9.93 13.62 -9.56
C GLU A 88 -9.90 14.08 -8.10
N ILE A 89 -9.35 13.27 -7.19
CA ILE A 89 -9.20 13.64 -5.78
C ILE A 89 -8.27 14.86 -5.66
N ALA A 90 -7.20 14.90 -6.44
CA ALA A 90 -6.24 15.98 -6.44
C ALA A 90 -6.84 17.30 -6.97
N GLU A 91 -7.67 17.23 -8.01
CA GLU A 91 -8.43 18.36 -8.54
C GLU A 91 -9.45 18.88 -7.51
N LYS A 92 -10.23 17.98 -6.89
CA LYS A 92 -11.20 18.34 -5.83
C LYS A 92 -10.55 19.05 -4.64
N LEU A 93 -9.32 18.66 -4.30
CA LEU A 93 -8.57 19.21 -3.15
C LEU A 93 -7.56 20.29 -3.54
N ASN A 94 -7.48 20.65 -4.84
CA ASN A 94 -6.50 21.59 -5.40
C ASN A 94 -5.04 21.31 -4.97
N VAL A 95 -4.64 20.04 -5.01
CA VAL A 95 -3.29 19.57 -4.69
C VAL A 95 -2.71 18.77 -5.84
N SER A 96 -1.42 18.46 -5.80
CA SER A 96 -0.81 17.60 -6.82
C SER A 96 -1.23 16.14 -6.66
N HIS A 97 -1.43 15.43 -7.78
CA HIS A 97 -1.78 14.00 -7.77
C HIS A 97 -0.72 13.12 -7.09
N THR A 98 0.56 13.52 -7.15
CA THR A 98 1.66 12.81 -6.47
C THR A 98 1.55 12.94 -4.96
N CYS A 99 1.06 14.08 -4.45
CA CYS A 99 0.77 14.25 -3.03
C CYS A 99 -0.35 13.31 -2.58
N ILE A 100 -1.46 13.26 -3.32
CA ILE A 100 -2.56 12.32 -3.04
C ILE A 100 -2.06 10.88 -3.06
N GLN A 101 -1.30 10.48 -4.07
CA GLN A 101 -0.76 9.12 -4.16
C GLN A 101 0.12 8.77 -2.94
N LYS A 102 0.99 9.68 -2.50
CA LYS A 102 1.80 9.49 -1.29
C LYS A 102 0.92 9.39 -0.04
N LYS A 103 -0.09 10.25 0.08
CA LYS A 103 -0.98 10.30 1.23
C LYS A 103 -1.86 9.05 1.33
N LEU A 104 -2.41 8.57 0.22
CA LEU A 104 -3.16 7.31 0.17
C LEU A 104 -2.30 6.12 0.62
N LYS A 105 -1.03 6.06 0.18
CA LYS A 105 -0.09 5.04 0.65
C LYS A 105 0.18 5.14 2.16
N GLN A 106 0.35 6.35 2.69
CA GLN A 106 0.53 6.58 4.14
C GLN A 106 -0.70 6.15 4.95
N LEU A 107 -1.90 6.37 4.41
CA LEU A 107 -3.18 5.96 4.99
C LEU A 107 -3.48 4.46 4.83
N GLY A 108 -2.65 3.71 4.10
CA GLY A 108 -2.82 2.27 3.88
C GLY A 108 -3.82 1.89 2.78
N TYR A 109 -4.27 2.83 1.95
CA TYR A 109 -5.14 2.53 0.82
C TYR A 109 -4.36 1.84 -0.31
N VAL A 110 -4.96 0.79 -0.87
CA VAL A 110 -4.44 0.05 -2.03
C VAL A 110 -5.49 -0.02 -3.12
N LYS A 111 -5.06 0.14 -4.38
CA LYS A 111 -5.96 -0.02 -5.53
C LYS A 111 -6.29 -1.50 -5.70
N LYS A 112 -7.56 -1.85 -5.60
CA LYS A 112 -8.10 -3.17 -5.96
C LYS A 112 -8.94 -3.03 -7.22
N LEU A 113 -8.96 -4.09 -8.02
CA LEU A 113 -9.91 -4.19 -9.13
C LEU A 113 -11.23 -4.70 -8.60
N ASP A 114 -12.33 -4.20 -9.16
CA ASP A 114 -13.65 -4.68 -8.82
C ASP A 114 -13.84 -6.14 -9.22
N LEU A 115 -14.70 -6.82 -8.47
CA LEU A 115 -15.12 -8.17 -8.79
C LEU A 115 -16.19 -8.11 -9.88
N TRP A 116 -16.02 -8.93 -10.91
CA TRP A 116 -17.05 -9.07 -11.93
C TRP A 116 -18.26 -9.80 -11.35
N ILE A 117 -19.42 -9.14 -11.36
CA ILE A 117 -20.69 -9.72 -10.92
C ILE A 117 -21.48 -10.13 -12.16
N PRO A 118 -21.90 -11.41 -12.30
CA PRO A 118 -22.49 -11.91 -13.54
C PRO A 118 -23.76 -11.21 -14.01
N ARG A 119 -24.54 -10.68 -13.07
CA ARG A 119 -25.83 -10.07 -13.36
C ARG A 119 -26.18 -9.02 -12.30
N GLN A 120 -26.73 -7.90 -12.77
CA GLN A 120 -27.39 -6.93 -11.90
C GLN A 120 -28.76 -7.49 -11.48
N LEU A 121 -28.89 -7.80 -10.18
CA LEU A 121 -30.13 -8.33 -9.61
C LEU A 121 -31.10 -7.19 -9.30
N LYS A 122 -32.39 -7.44 -9.56
CA LYS A 122 -33.49 -6.59 -9.10
C LYS A 122 -33.85 -6.97 -7.67
N GLU A 123 -34.50 -6.06 -6.95
CA GLU A 123 -34.94 -6.27 -5.56
C GLU A 123 -35.74 -7.56 -5.38
N ILE A 124 -36.68 -7.85 -6.29
CA ILE A 124 -37.47 -9.10 -6.28
C ILE A 124 -36.57 -10.34 -6.30
N HIS A 125 -35.53 -10.34 -7.13
CA HIS A 125 -34.59 -11.46 -7.23
C HIS A 125 -33.70 -11.58 -5.99
N LEU A 126 -33.37 -10.46 -5.33
CA LEU A 126 -32.62 -10.46 -4.08
C LEU A 126 -33.46 -11.08 -2.96
N THR A 127 -34.70 -10.63 -2.79
CA THR A 127 -35.61 -11.14 -1.76
C THR A 127 -35.90 -12.63 -1.96
N GLN A 128 -36.14 -13.06 -3.20
CA GLN A 128 -36.31 -14.47 -3.53
C GLN A 128 -35.08 -15.30 -3.16
N ARG A 129 -33.87 -14.83 -3.49
CA ARG A 129 -32.63 -15.54 -3.15
C ARG A 129 -32.43 -15.64 -1.64
N ILE A 130 -32.67 -14.57 -0.89
CA ILE A 130 -32.56 -14.58 0.58
C ILE A 130 -33.55 -15.59 1.17
N SER A 131 -34.82 -15.52 0.76
CA SER A 131 -35.86 -16.44 1.23
C SER A 131 -35.53 -17.93 0.95
N ILE A 132 -35.05 -18.22 -0.27
CA ILE A 132 -34.63 -19.58 -0.64
C ILE A 132 -33.44 -20.03 0.21
N CYS A 133 -32.41 -19.19 0.36
CA CYS A 133 -31.24 -19.51 1.17
C CYS A 133 -31.62 -19.76 2.63
N ASP A 134 -32.45 -18.92 3.24
CA ASP A 134 -32.90 -19.07 4.62
C ASP A 134 -33.71 -20.37 4.81
N SER A 135 -34.58 -20.70 3.86
CA SER A 135 -35.35 -21.95 3.88
C SER A 135 -34.44 -23.17 3.77
N LEU A 136 -33.47 -23.15 2.86
CA LEU A 136 -32.51 -24.24 2.68
C LEU A 136 -31.58 -24.38 3.89
N LEU A 137 -31.19 -23.28 4.53
CA LEU A 137 -30.37 -23.29 5.74
C LEU A 137 -31.12 -23.93 6.90
N LYS A 138 -32.35 -23.48 7.19
CA LYS A 138 -33.22 -24.06 8.23
C LYS A 138 -33.49 -25.54 7.98
N ARG A 139 -33.76 -25.91 6.73
CA ARG A 139 -33.94 -27.32 6.37
C ARG A 139 -32.69 -28.14 6.68
N ASN A 140 -31.51 -27.63 6.37
CA ASN A 140 -30.24 -28.33 6.61
C ASN A 140 -29.91 -28.48 8.10
N GLU A 141 -30.37 -27.56 8.95
CA GLU A 141 -30.27 -27.66 10.41
C GLU A 141 -31.14 -28.81 10.96
N ILE A 142 -32.34 -29.00 10.41
CA ILE A 142 -33.29 -30.05 10.82
C ILE A 142 -32.89 -31.42 10.27
N ASP A 143 -32.66 -31.53 8.96
CA ASP A 143 -32.18 -32.74 8.29
C ASP A 143 -31.03 -32.38 7.35
N ARG A 144 -29.83 -32.89 7.65
CA ARG A 144 -28.61 -32.67 6.86
C ARG A 144 -28.72 -33.34 5.50
N PHE A 145 -29.35 -32.65 4.55
CA PHE A 145 -29.62 -33.19 3.22
C PHE A 145 -28.44 -33.03 2.25
N LEU A 146 -27.41 -32.25 2.62
CA LEU A 146 -26.26 -32.00 1.74
C LEU A 146 -25.55 -33.29 1.33
N LYS A 147 -25.49 -34.34 2.17
CA LYS A 147 -24.89 -35.65 1.81
C LYS A 147 -25.67 -36.40 0.72
N ARG A 148 -26.95 -36.07 0.55
CA ARG A 148 -27.85 -36.69 -0.43
C ARG A 148 -28.00 -35.83 -1.70
N LEU A 149 -27.45 -34.61 -1.69
CA LEU A 149 -27.57 -33.66 -2.79
C LEU A 149 -26.77 -34.14 -4.01
N ILE A 150 -27.45 -34.18 -5.15
CA ILE A 150 -26.85 -34.35 -6.48
C ILE A 150 -27.10 -33.05 -7.24
N THR A 151 -26.04 -32.45 -7.77
CA THR A 151 -26.12 -31.24 -8.60
C THR A 151 -25.67 -31.55 -10.01
N GLY A 152 -26.15 -30.76 -10.98
CA GLY A 152 -25.67 -30.83 -12.34
C GLY A 152 -25.61 -29.43 -12.96
N ASP A 153 -24.63 -29.23 -13.83
CA ASP A 153 -24.48 -28.00 -14.61
C ASP A 153 -23.86 -28.30 -15.97
N GLU A 154 -24.10 -27.42 -16.92
CA GLU A 154 -23.58 -27.50 -18.28
C GLU A 154 -22.54 -26.41 -18.53
N LYS A 155 -21.30 -26.84 -18.79
CA LYS A 155 -20.22 -25.91 -19.11
C LYS A 155 -19.92 -25.92 -20.60
N ARG A 156 -19.94 -24.73 -21.21
CA ARG A 156 -19.42 -24.51 -22.55
C ARG A 156 -17.92 -24.28 -22.49
N ILE A 157 -17.15 -25.10 -23.21
CA ILE A 157 -15.69 -24.99 -23.30
C ILE A 157 -15.31 -24.57 -24.70
N VAL A 158 -14.56 -23.47 -24.78
CA VAL A 158 -14.01 -22.97 -26.04
C VAL A 158 -12.84 -23.85 -26.47
N TYR A 159 -12.82 -24.28 -27.74
CA TYR A 159 -11.77 -25.14 -28.27
C TYR A 159 -10.37 -24.50 -28.19
N ASN A 160 -10.26 -23.23 -28.56
CA ASN A 160 -9.02 -22.45 -28.45
C ASN A 160 -9.18 -21.29 -27.45
N ASN A 161 -8.94 -21.58 -26.17
CA ASN A 161 -9.06 -20.61 -25.09
C ASN A 161 -7.77 -19.80 -24.92
N VAL A 162 -7.57 -18.78 -25.77
CA VAL A 162 -6.38 -17.92 -25.75
C VAL A 162 -6.47 -16.94 -24.57
N ASN A 163 -5.63 -17.16 -23.56
CA ASN A 163 -5.47 -16.23 -22.44
C ASN A 163 -4.24 -15.33 -22.64
N ARG A 164 -4.38 -14.04 -22.32
CA ARG A 164 -3.24 -13.12 -22.28
C ARG A 164 -2.26 -13.57 -21.20
N LYS A 165 -1.02 -13.84 -21.59
CA LYS A 165 0.06 -14.19 -20.65
C LYS A 165 0.74 -12.91 -20.16
N ARG A 166 1.23 -12.95 -18.92
CA ARG A 166 2.12 -11.90 -18.38
C ARG A 166 3.57 -12.32 -18.64
N SER A 167 4.40 -11.39 -19.07
CA SER A 167 5.84 -11.55 -19.23
C SER A 167 6.58 -10.42 -18.52
N TRP A 168 7.78 -10.70 -18.02
CA TRP A 168 8.72 -9.70 -17.52
C TRP A 168 9.60 -9.23 -18.66
N MET A 169 9.74 -7.93 -18.83
CA MET A 169 10.42 -7.28 -19.96
C MET A 169 11.22 -6.07 -19.45
N MET A 170 12.24 -5.63 -20.17
CA MET A 170 12.93 -4.38 -19.81
C MET A 170 12.00 -3.19 -20.05
N GLN A 171 12.26 -2.10 -19.33
CA GLN A 171 11.54 -0.85 -19.52
C GLN A 171 11.73 -0.39 -20.98
N ASP A 172 10.61 -0.09 -21.66
CA ASP A 172 10.52 0.31 -23.07
C ASP A 172 10.56 -0.81 -24.13
N GLU A 173 10.67 -2.08 -23.74
CA GLU A 173 10.52 -3.20 -24.68
C GLU A 173 9.04 -3.50 -25.02
N PRO A 174 8.70 -3.78 -26.29
CA PRO A 174 7.32 -4.02 -26.70
C PRO A 174 6.81 -5.37 -26.20
N ALA A 175 5.75 -5.37 -25.40
CA ALA A 175 5.11 -6.57 -24.87
C ALA A 175 4.74 -7.59 -25.97
N GLN A 176 4.87 -8.88 -25.68
CA GLN A 176 4.45 -9.93 -26.60
C GLN A 176 2.94 -9.85 -26.86
N THR A 177 2.56 -9.67 -28.12
CA THR A 177 1.16 -9.59 -28.53
C THR A 177 0.56 -10.98 -28.63
N THR A 178 -0.56 -11.21 -27.94
CA THR A 178 -1.41 -12.38 -28.16
C THR A 178 -2.60 -11.99 -29.04
N PRO A 179 -2.90 -12.75 -30.11
CA PRO A 179 -4.05 -12.46 -30.97
C PRO A 179 -5.34 -12.53 -30.17
N LYS A 180 -6.30 -11.65 -30.51
CA LYS A 180 -7.64 -11.67 -29.92
C LYS A 180 -8.37 -12.94 -30.37
N SER A 181 -9.05 -13.61 -29.45
CA SER A 181 -9.94 -14.72 -29.80
C SER A 181 -11.07 -14.24 -30.71
N GLU A 182 -11.38 -15.01 -31.75
CA GLU A 182 -12.54 -14.77 -32.61
C GLU A 182 -13.84 -14.84 -31.81
N MET A 183 -14.87 -14.10 -32.25
CA MET A 183 -16.18 -14.12 -31.58
C MET A 183 -16.94 -15.43 -31.82
N HIS A 184 -16.71 -16.09 -32.96
CA HIS A 184 -17.40 -17.31 -33.37
C HIS A 184 -16.45 -18.51 -33.35
N GLN A 185 -16.17 -19.04 -32.17
CA GLN A 185 -15.29 -20.19 -32.00
C GLN A 185 -16.07 -21.49 -31.90
N LYS A 186 -15.41 -22.61 -32.25
CA LYS A 186 -15.94 -23.95 -31.98
C LYS A 186 -16.07 -24.15 -30.47
N LEU A 187 -17.25 -24.58 -30.03
CA LEU A 187 -17.58 -24.84 -28.63
C LEU A 187 -17.82 -26.34 -28.43
N LEU A 188 -17.35 -26.85 -27.31
CA LEU A 188 -17.70 -28.16 -26.79
C LEU A 188 -18.66 -28.00 -25.61
N TYR A 189 -19.70 -28.82 -25.57
CA TYR A 189 -20.67 -28.85 -24.49
C TYR A 189 -20.35 -30.02 -23.57
N PHE A 190 -20.15 -29.74 -22.29
CA PHE A 190 -19.84 -30.76 -21.29
C PHE A 190 -20.87 -30.71 -20.15
N PRO A 191 -21.87 -31.61 -20.14
CA PRO A 191 -22.76 -31.78 -19.00
C PRO A 191 -22.01 -32.50 -17.89
N SER A 192 -22.18 -32.05 -16.65
CA SER A 192 -21.53 -32.64 -15.48
C SER A 192 -22.54 -32.82 -14.35
N TYR A 193 -22.46 -33.95 -13.65
CA TYR A 193 -23.26 -34.25 -12.47
C TYR A 193 -22.33 -34.63 -11.32
N LEU A 194 -22.53 -34.03 -10.15
CA LEU A 194 -21.71 -34.25 -8.96
C LEU A 194 -22.61 -34.63 -7.80
N LYS A 195 -22.20 -35.64 -7.05
CA LYS A 195 -22.77 -35.97 -5.74
C LYS A 195 -21.93 -35.31 -4.66
N SER A 196 -22.59 -34.68 -3.70
CA SER A 196 -21.91 -34.01 -2.59
C SER A 196 -21.01 -34.96 -1.79
N ALA A 197 -19.76 -34.56 -1.57
CA ALA A 197 -18.74 -35.32 -0.85
C ALA A 197 -18.52 -34.83 0.59
N ILE A 198 -19.45 -34.03 1.14
CA ILE A 198 -19.32 -33.48 2.50
C ILE A 198 -19.44 -34.63 3.52
N THR A 199 -18.32 -35.08 4.07
CA THR A 199 -18.24 -36.03 5.21
C THR A 199 -18.68 -35.40 6.52
#